data_AF-A0A1X7V7W4-F1
#
_entry.id   AF-A0A1X7V7W4-F1
#
_cell.length_a   1.000
_cell.length_b   1.000
_cell.length_c   1.000
_cell.angle_alpha   90.00
_cell.angle_beta   90.00
_cell.angle_gamma   90.00
#
_symmetry.space_group_name_H-M   'P 1'
#
loop_
_entity.id
_entity.type
_entity.pdbx_description
1 polymer ?
#
loop_
_entity_poly.entity_id
_entity_poly.type
_entity_poly.pdbx_seq_one_letter_code
_entity_poly.pdbx_strand_id
1 'polypeptide(L)' 'PYQQRQNDLCLRGCVLRCSRVVVPLVWREKAIEMLHEGHIGMSRMKSKAHSYLWRPKMNADIER' A
#
# COMPACT_ATOMS: atom_id res chain seq x y z
N PRO A 1 -2.94 0.69 14.48
CA PRO A 1 -3.39 1.52 13.32
C PRO A 1 -4.49 0.89 12.46
N TYR A 2 -4.53 -0.44 12.31
CA TYR A 2 -5.59 -1.14 11.55
C TYR A 2 -6.92 -1.17 12.32
N GLN A 3 -6.90 -1.63 13.58
CA GLN A 3 -8.10 -1.68 14.45
C GLN A 3 -8.75 -0.31 14.70
N GLN A 4 -7.94 0.73 14.88
CA GLN A 4 -8.44 2.12 15.00
C GLN A 4 -9.20 2.63 13.77
N ARG A 5 -9.01 1.98 12.60
CA ARG A 5 -9.66 2.34 11.34
C ARG A 5 -10.61 1.26 10.84
N GLN A 6 -11.01 0.32 11.70
CA GLN A 6 -11.85 -0.82 11.31
C GLN A 6 -13.17 -0.38 10.64
N ASN A 7 -13.75 0.74 11.10
CA ASN A 7 -14.99 1.29 10.56
C ASN A 7 -14.82 1.88 9.15
N ASP A 8 -13.57 2.16 8.73
CA ASP A 8 -13.25 2.66 7.38
C ASP A 8 -12.98 1.52 6.39
N LEU A 9 -13.03 0.25 6.84
CA LEU A 9 -12.65 -0.91 6.05
C LEU A 9 -13.86 -1.52 5.36
N CYS A 10 -13.67 -1.96 4.12
CA CYS A 10 -14.68 -2.66 3.33
C CYS A 10 -14.10 -3.98 2.80
N LEU A 11 -14.90 -5.04 2.79
CA LEU A 11 -14.53 -6.33 2.21
C LEU A 11 -15.14 -6.46 0.80
N ARG A 12 -14.29 -6.59 -0.22
CA ARG A 12 -14.69 -6.82 -1.63
C ARG A 12 -13.74 -7.81 -2.31
N GLY A 13 -13.71 -9.05 -1.82
CA GLY A 13 -12.71 -10.06 -2.20
C GLY A 13 -11.31 -9.80 -1.62
N CYS A 14 -11.05 -8.58 -1.16
CA CYS A 14 -9.92 -8.18 -0.34
C CYS A 14 -10.34 -7.09 0.64
N VAL A 15 -9.50 -6.78 1.63
CA VAL A 15 -9.73 -5.68 2.57
C VAL A 15 -9.32 -4.37 1.90
N LEU A 16 -10.27 -3.44 1.80
CA LEU A 16 -10.08 -2.11 1.24
C LEU A 16 -10.20 -1.05 2.33
N ARG A 17 -9.50 0.06 2.17
CA ARG A 17 -9.77 1.32 2.86
C ARG A 17 -10.01 2.40 1.82
N CYS A 18 -11.17 3.03 1.85
CA CYS A 18 -11.66 3.88 0.76
C CYS A 18 -11.63 3.11 -0.58
N SER A 19 -10.67 3.42 -1.46
CA SER A 19 -10.48 2.77 -2.77
C SER A 19 -9.14 2.01 -2.90
N ARG A 20 -8.46 1.75 -1.79
CA ARG A 20 -7.10 1.20 -1.76
C ARG A 20 -7.05 -0.14 -1.04
N VAL A 21 -6.24 -1.06 -1.56
CA VAL A 21 -6.04 -2.39 -0.99
C VAL A 21 -5.17 -2.31 0.25
N VAL A 22 -5.65 -2.88 1.36
CA VAL A 22 -4.84 -3.04 2.57
C VAL A 22 -3.86 -4.19 2.35
N VAL A 23 -2.56 -3.89 2.37
CA VAL A 23 -1.52 -4.88 2.09
C VAL A 23 -1.24 -5.73 3.36
N PRO A 24 -1.49 -7.06 3.32
CA PRO A 24 -1.15 -7.94 4.44
C PRO A 24 0.35 -7.97 4.69
N LEU A 25 0.76 -8.24 5.93
CA LEU A 25 2.18 -8.24 6.34
C LEU A 25 3.08 -9.07 5.41
N VAL A 26 2.63 -10.29 5.07
CA VAL A 26 3.38 -11.25 4.24
C VAL A 26 3.58 -10.81 2.79
N TRP A 27 2.81 -9.83 2.31
CA TRP A 27 2.88 -9.35 0.92
C TRP A 27 3.56 -7.99 0.80
N ARG A 28 4.02 -7.38 1.90
CA ARG A 28 4.56 -6.01 1.87
C ARG A 28 5.85 -5.90 1.06
N GLU A 29 6.80 -6.79 1.31
CA GLU A 29 8.10 -6.79 0.60
C GLU A 29 7.88 -6.97 -0.90
N LYS A 30 7.12 -8.00 -1.29
CA LYS A 30 6.76 -8.24 -2.69
C LYS A 30 6.03 -7.05 -3.33
N ALA A 31 5.14 -6.37 -2.59
CA ALA A 31 4.45 -5.19 -3.10
C ALA A 31 5.40 -4.01 -3.34
N ILE A 32 6.42 -3.85 -2.52
CA ILE A 32 7.45 -2.82 -2.67
C ILE A 32 8.36 -3.15 -3.85
N GLU A 33 8.82 -4.40 -3.97
CA GLU A 33 9.63 -4.87 -5.11
C GLU A 33 8.92 -4.61 -6.45
N MET A 34 7.62 -4.94 -6.54
CA MET A 34 6.80 -4.64 -7.73
C MET A 34 6.64 -3.14 -8.00
N LEU A 35 6.78 -2.27 -6.99
CA LEU A 35 6.80 -0.82 -7.20
C LEU A 35 8.17 -0.32 -7.68
N HIS A 36 9.25 -1.00 -7.31
CA HIS A 36 10.61 -0.69 -7.79
C HIS A 36 10.84 -1.15 -9.24
N GLU A 37 10.01 -2.07 -9.75
CA GLU A 37 10.03 -2.49 -11.15
C GLU A 37 9.92 -1.29 -12.12
N GLY A 38 10.91 -1.17 -13.02
CA GLY A 38 10.96 -0.14 -14.05
C GLY A 38 11.60 1.18 -13.63
N HIS A 39 12.09 1.32 -12.39
CA HIS A 39 12.89 2.46 -11.92
C HIS A 39 12.28 3.84 -12.23
N ILE A 40 10.96 3.97 -12.11
CA ILE A 40 10.19 5.18 -12.51
C ILE A 40 10.48 6.45 -11.67
N GLY A 41 11.41 6.36 -10.72
CA GLY A 41 11.75 7.41 -9.78
C GLY A 41 10.82 7.46 -8.55
N MET A 42 11.39 7.89 -7.42
CA MET A 42 10.76 7.79 -6.10
C MET A 42 9.41 8.51 -6.00
N SER A 43 9.27 9.70 -6.61
CA SER A 43 8.01 10.46 -6.58
C SER A 43 6.88 9.70 -7.31
N ARG A 44 7.16 9.14 -8.49
CA ARG A 44 6.19 8.35 -9.25
C ARG A 44 5.86 7.02 -8.55
N MET A 45 6.85 6.39 -7.93
CA MET A 45 6.65 5.20 -7.10
C MET A 45 5.69 5.46 -5.93
N LYS A 46 5.91 6.54 -5.17
CA LYS A 46 5.02 6.96 -4.08
C LYS A 46 3.61 7.21 -4.62
N SER A 47 3.48 7.94 -5.72
CA SER A 47 2.18 8.20 -6.35
C SER A 47 1.44 6.90 -6.69
N LYS A 48 2.11 5.96 -7.38
CA LYS A 48 1.55 4.65 -7.75
C LYS A 48 1.13 3.84 -6.52
N ALA A 49 1.98 3.79 -5.48
CA ALA A 49 1.66 3.10 -4.25
C ALA A 49 0.43 3.69 -3.55
N HIS A 50 0.32 5.02 -3.45
CA HIS A 50 -0.83 5.70 -2.84
C HIS A 50 -2.11 5.59 -3.67
N SER A 51 -2.02 5.34 -4.99
CA SER A 51 -3.20 5.12 -5.83
C SER A 51 -3.85 3.75 -5.57
N TYR A 52 -3.05 2.71 -5.32
CA TYR A 52 -3.56 1.32 -5.23
C TYR A 52 -3.54 0.74 -3.83
N LEU A 53 -2.57 1.12 -3.01
CA LEU A 53 -2.24 0.43 -1.78
C LEU A 53 -2.45 1.33 -0.57
N TRP A 54 -2.85 0.71 0.54
CA TRP A 54 -2.90 1.35 1.83
C TRP A 54 -2.13 0.55 2.87
N ARG A 55 -1.24 1.26 3.56
CA ARG A 55 -0.64 0.81 4.82
C ARG A 55 -0.18 2.01 5.65
N PRO A 56 -0.06 1.86 6.97
CA PRO A 56 0.67 2.81 7.80
C PRO A 56 2.13 2.93 7.33
N LYS A 57 2.66 4.16 7.31
CA LYS A 57 4.06 4.47 6.96
C LYS A 57 4.49 4.03 5.55
N MET A 58 3.58 4.06 4.56
CA MET A 58 3.83 3.66 3.16
C MET A 58 5.14 4.23 2.59
N ASN A 59 5.33 5.56 2.70
CA ASN A 59 6.51 6.23 2.14
C ASN A 59 7.83 5.69 2.67
N ALA A 60 7.91 5.39 3.97
CA ALA A 60 9.14 4.90 4.60
C ALA A 60 9.55 3.52 4.08
N ASP A 61 8.60 2.71 3.61
CA ASP A 61 8.92 1.42 3.01
C ASP A 61 9.30 1.53 1.54
N ILE A 62 8.83 2.56 0.84
CA ILE A 62 9.20 2.83 -0.56
C ILE A 62 10.59 3.44 -0.67
N GLU A 63 11.00 4.16 0.38
CA GLU A 63 12.32 4.81 0.48
C GLU A 63 13.45 3.84 0.86
N ARG A 64 13.12 2.58 1.18
CA ARG A 64 14.08 1.49 1.32
C ARG A 64 14.50 0.97 -0.05
#